data_AF-A0AA88RHI6-F1
#
_entry.id   AF-A0AA88RHI6-F1
#
_cell.length_a   1.000
_cell.length_b   1.000
_cell.length_c   1.000
_cell.angle_alpha   90.00
_cell.angle_beta   90.00
_cell.angle_gamma   90.00
#
_symmetry.space_group_name_H-M   'P 1'
#
loop_
_entity.id
_entity.type
_entity.pdbx_description
1 polymer ?
#
loop_
_entity_poly.entity_id
_entity_poly.type
_entity_poly.pdbx_seq_one_letter_code
_entity_poly.pdbx_strand_id
1 'polypeptide(L)'
;MSLPPLNWEFLGNSSGNPYTVHTNVYAQGKGNKEQQLHLWFHPTAAFHTYSIVWNPFLVENSPIRVFQNSKAIGVPFPKSQPMRVYSSPWNADDWATQGGQVKTDWTKAPFIASYRNYNANGCAWQTQKPDSAGRNRLRWVQSKFMTYYYCADLKRFPQCLPAKWKC
;
A
#
# COMPACT_ATOMS: atom_id res chain seq x y z
N MET A 1 1.73 -19.29 2.75
CA MET A 1 0.64 -18.54 2.10
C MET A 1 1.28 -17.65 1.04
N SER A 2 0.92 -17.76 -0.24
CA SER A 2 1.40 -16.81 -1.25
C SER A 2 0.70 -15.48 -1.04
N LEU A 3 1.45 -14.38 -0.96
CA LEU A 3 0.86 -13.04 -0.81
C LEU A 3 0.05 -12.68 -2.07
N PRO A 4 -1.13 -12.06 -1.92
CA PRO A 4 -1.92 -11.62 -3.06
C PRO A 4 -1.14 -10.60 -3.92
N PRO A 5 -1.47 -10.47 -5.23
CA PRO A 5 -0.75 -9.58 -6.13
C PRO A 5 -0.75 -8.10 -5.71
N LEU A 6 -1.76 -7.66 -4.96
CA LEU A 6 -1.87 -6.31 -4.44
C LEU A 6 -2.07 -6.40 -2.92
N ASN A 7 -1.17 -5.79 -2.15
CA ASN A 7 -1.22 -5.82 -0.69
C ASN A 7 -1.47 -4.43 -0.12
N TRP A 8 -2.31 -4.42 0.91
CA TRP A 8 -2.55 -3.28 1.79
C TRP A 8 -2.41 -3.75 3.23
N GLU A 9 -1.44 -3.22 3.94
CA GLU A 9 -1.10 -3.61 5.30
C GLU A 9 -1.07 -2.37 6.19
N PHE A 10 -1.73 -2.44 7.34
CA PHE A 10 -1.66 -1.41 8.36
C PHE A 10 -0.66 -1.87 9.41
N LEU A 11 0.49 -1.21 9.47
CA LEU A 11 1.51 -1.51 10.46
C LEU A 11 1.19 -0.73 11.74
N GLY A 12 0.92 -1.47 12.80
CA GLY A 12 0.65 -0.93 14.13
C GLY A 12 1.85 -0.21 14.73
N ASN A 13 1.60 0.55 15.79
CA ASN A 13 2.65 1.30 16.49
C ASN A 13 2.33 1.43 17.98
N SER A 14 3.34 1.86 18.76
CA SER A 14 3.16 2.25 20.15
C SER A 14 2.20 3.43 20.27
N SER A 15 1.43 3.47 21.36
CA SER A 15 0.47 4.54 21.63
C SER A 15 1.08 5.94 21.41
N GLY A 16 0.35 6.80 20.71
CA GLY A 16 0.81 8.16 20.35
C GLY A 16 1.67 8.25 19.08
N ASN A 17 2.13 7.13 18.52
CA ASN A 17 2.88 7.10 17.26
C ASN A 17 1.96 6.78 16.07
N PRO A 18 2.28 7.30 14.87
CA PRO A 18 1.44 7.10 13.69
C PRO A 18 1.44 5.65 13.22
N TYR A 19 0.30 5.21 12.71
CA TYR A 19 0.20 3.98 11.91
C TYR A 19 0.82 4.21 10.52
N THR A 20 1.40 3.15 9.98
CA THR A 20 1.94 3.17 8.61
C THR A 20 1.03 2.34 7.70
N VAL A 21 0.60 2.95 6.59
CA VAL A 21 0.02 2.20 5.48
C VAL A 21 1.17 1.69 4.62
N HIS A 22 1.31 0.38 4.55
CA HIS A 22 2.26 -0.32 3.70
C HIS A 22 1.50 -0.92 2.52
N THR A 23 1.98 -0.64 1.31
CA THR A 23 1.45 -1.25 0.09
C THR A 23 2.55 -1.99 -0.66
N ASN A 24 2.21 -3.12 -1.26
CA ASN A 24 3.14 -3.87 -2.09
C ASN A 24 2.44 -4.41 -3.33
N VAL A 25 3.20 -4.60 -4.41
CA VAL A 25 2.69 -5.17 -5.66
C VAL A 25 3.57 -6.35 -6.05
N TYR A 26 2.94 -7.51 -6.18
CA TYR A 26 3.55 -8.75 -6.62
C TYR A 26 3.11 -9.04 -8.05
N ALA A 27 4.10 -9.37 -8.89
CA ALA A 27 3.86 -9.85 -10.24
C ALA A 27 4.82 -11.01 -10.52
N GLN A 28 4.30 -12.11 -11.07
CA GLN A 28 5.07 -13.33 -11.32
C GLN A 28 5.82 -13.83 -10.07
N GLY A 29 5.16 -13.77 -8.91
CA GLY A 29 5.74 -14.19 -7.63
C GLY A 29 6.75 -13.21 -7.02
N LYS A 30 7.10 -12.12 -7.72
CA LYS A 30 8.07 -11.13 -7.24
C LYS A 30 7.38 -9.87 -6.73
N GLY A 31 7.55 -9.60 -5.44
CA GLY A 31 7.16 -8.34 -4.79
C GLY A 31 8.26 -7.28 -4.92
N ASN A 32 8.76 -6.81 -3.78
CA ASN A 32 9.83 -5.80 -3.70
C ASN A 32 9.41 -4.49 -4.39
N LYS A 33 8.16 -4.09 -4.15
CA LYS A 33 7.57 -2.83 -4.63
C LYS A 33 6.91 -2.10 -3.45
N GLU A 34 7.55 -2.11 -2.30
CA GLU A 34 6.98 -1.54 -1.08
C GLU A 34 6.88 0.00 -1.19
N GLN A 35 5.75 0.54 -0.77
CA GLN A 35 5.57 1.95 -0.48
C GLN A 35 4.95 2.08 0.90
N GLN A 36 5.47 2.99 1.71
CA GLN A 36 4.96 3.26 3.05
C GLN A 36 4.60 4.73 3.19
N LEU A 37 3.50 5.02 3.86
CA LEU A 37 3.07 6.38 4.16
C LEU A 37 2.29 6.46 5.47
N HIS A 38 2.33 7.63 6.10
CA HIS A 38 1.41 7.97 7.18
C HIS A 38 0.12 8.56 6.60
N LEU A 39 -1.00 8.44 7.31
CA LEU A 39 -2.26 9.06 6.88
C LEU A 39 -2.36 10.50 7.40
N TRP A 40 -3.12 11.34 6.70
CA TRP A 40 -3.43 12.72 7.12
C TRP A 40 -4.53 12.79 8.19
N PHE A 41 -4.86 11.66 8.80
CA PHE A 41 -5.85 11.50 9.88
C PHE A 41 -5.47 10.30 10.74
N HIS A 42 -6.10 10.17 11.91
CA HIS A 42 -5.89 9.05 12.82
C HIS A 42 -6.79 7.86 12.42
N PRO A 43 -6.24 6.75 11.87
CA PRO A 43 -7.06 5.69 11.26
C PRO A 43 -7.90 4.88 12.25
N THR A 44 -7.64 5.00 13.56
CA THR A 44 -8.44 4.31 14.60
C THR A 44 -9.57 5.17 15.17
N ALA A 45 -9.66 6.46 14.78
CA ALA A 45 -10.64 7.38 15.36
C ALA A 45 -12.02 7.27 14.68
N ALA A 46 -12.05 6.82 13.42
CA ALA A 46 -13.27 6.61 12.66
C ALA A 46 -13.04 5.55 11.57
N PHE A 47 -14.12 5.05 10.98
CA PHE A 47 -14.02 4.23 9.78
C PHE A 47 -13.66 5.10 8.57
N HIS A 48 -12.72 4.59 7.78
CA HIS A 48 -12.28 5.21 6.53
C HIS A 48 -12.44 4.26 5.35
N THR A 49 -12.63 4.83 4.16
CA THR A 49 -12.77 4.04 2.93
C THR A 49 -11.40 3.76 2.31
N TYR A 50 -11.07 2.47 2.19
CA TYR A 50 -9.86 1.98 1.52
C TYR A 50 -10.25 1.14 0.31
N SER A 51 -9.78 1.54 -0.87
CA SER A 51 -10.21 0.92 -2.13
C SER A 51 -9.02 0.57 -3.02
N ILE A 52 -9.16 -0.53 -3.75
CA ILE A 52 -8.32 -0.90 -4.88
C ILE A 52 -9.22 -0.94 -6.11
N VAL A 53 -9.09 0.03 -7.00
CA VAL A 53 -9.92 0.12 -8.22
C VAL A 53 -9.09 -0.35 -9.42
N TRP A 54 -8.81 -1.66 -9.44
CA TRP A 54 -7.82 -2.35 -10.29
C TRP A 54 -6.38 -1.83 -10.14
N ASN A 55 -6.16 -0.52 -10.33
CA ASN A 55 -4.90 0.21 -10.17
C ASN A 55 -5.14 1.74 -10.25
N PRO A 56 -5.86 2.30 -9.25
CA PRO A 56 -5.17 2.92 -8.11
C PRO A 56 -5.52 2.30 -6.73
N PHE A 57 -4.61 2.51 -5.77
CA PHE A 57 -4.87 2.39 -4.34
C PHE A 57 -5.40 3.74 -3.85
N LEU A 58 -6.54 3.73 -3.14
CA LEU A 58 -7.26 4.93 -2.72
C LEU A 58 -7.52 4.93 -1.21
N VAL A 59 -7.47 6.13 -0.62
CA VAL A 59 -8.01 6.45 0.72
C VAL A 59 -9.03 7.57 0.55
N GLU A 60 -10.30 7.34 0.89
CA GLU A 60 -11.38 8.33 0.72
C GLU A 60 -11.41 8.93 -0.71
N ASN A 61 -11.30 8.08 -1.74
CA ASN A 61 -11.16 8.46 -3.16
C ASN A 61 -9.89 9.26 -3.52
N SER A 62 -9.00 9.57 -2.58
CA SER A 62 -7.69 10.16 -2.87
C SER A 62 -6.70 9.08 -3.29
N PRO A 63 -6.09 9.16 -4.49
CA PRO A 63 -5.07 8.20 -4.90
C PRO A 63 -3.80 8.37 -4.06
N ILE A 64 -3.34 7.26 -3.49
CA ILE A 64 -2.09 7.20 -2.74
C ILE A 64 -0.98 6.49 -3.53
N ARG A 65 -1.36 5.62 -4.47
CA ARG A 65 -0.45 4.85 -5.32
C ARG A 65 -1.12 4.43 -6.63
N VAL A 66 -0.35 4.53 -7.71
CA VAL A 66 -0.63 3.90 -9.00
C VAL A 66 0.61 3.11 -9.41
N PHE A 67 0.45 1.83 -9.72
CA PHE A 67 1.53 1.00 -10.24
C PHE A 67 1.34 0.79 -11.74
N GLN A 68 1.92 1.65 -12.58
CA GLN A 68 1.65 1.61 -14.01
C GLN A 68 2.09 0.29 -14.66
N ASN A 69 1.35 -0.17 -15.67
CA ASN A 69 1.74 -1.30 -16.48
C ASN A 69 2.91 -0.92 -17.40
N SER A 70 4.12 -1.15 -16.91
CA SER A 70 5.37 -0.84 -17.59
C SER A 70 6.03 -2.07 -18.21
N LYS A 71 5.23 -3.02 -18.71
CA LYS A 71 5.72 -4.24 -19.38
C LYS A 71 6.63 -3.94 -20.57
N ALA A 72 6.39 -2.84 -21.28
CA ALA A 72 7.21 -2.40 -22.41
C ALA A 72 8.68 -2.13 -22.03
N ILE A 73 8.96 -1.79 -20.77
CA ILE A 73 10.32 -1.60 -20.23
C ILE A 73 10.71 -2.75 -19.28
N GLY A 74 10.07 -3.91 -19.40
CA GLY A 74 10.44 -5.13 -18.68
C GLY A 74 9.95 -5.23 -17.24
N VAL A 75 9.09 -4.32 -16.76
CA VAL A 75 8.52 -4.40 -15.40
C VAL A 75 7.27 -5.30 -15.40
N PRO A 76 7.25 -6.43 -14.66
CA PRO A 76 6.08 -7.29 -14.58
C PRO A 76 4.87 -6.57 -13.95
N PHE A 77 3.66 -6.90 -14.43
CA PHE A 77 2.40 -6.31 -13.96
C PHE A 77 1.33 -7.41 -13.77
N PRO A 78 0.55 -7.39 -12.67
CA PRO A 78 -0.50 -8.38 -12.44
C PRO A 78 -1.71 -8.11 -13.35
N LYS A 79 -1.71 -8.72 -14.55
CA LYS A 79 -2.78 -8.51 -15.55
C LYS A 79 -3.79 -9.65 -15.62
N SER A 80 -3.32 -10.90 -15.62
CA SER A 80 -4.12 -12.04 -16.09
C SER A 80 -4.45 -13.06 -15.01
N GLN A 81 -3.97 -12.86 -13.78
CA GLN A 81 -4.21 -13.79 -12.67
C GLN A 81 -5.48 -13.34 -11.92
N PRO A 82 -6.54 -14.16 -11.86
CA PRO A 82 -7.68 -13.88 -11.01
C PRO A 82 -7.23 -13.69 -9.55
N MET A 83 -7.82 -12.70 -8.88
CA MET A 83 -7.49 -12.37 -7.50
C MET A 83 -8.67 -12.65 -6.57
N ARG A 84 -8.36 -12.98 -5.31
CA ARG A 84 -9.32 -13.03 -4.21
C ARG A 84 -8.96 -11.95 -3.21
N VAL A 85 -9.99 -11.43 -2.54
CA VAL A 85 -9.80 -10.48 -1.42
C VAL A 85 -9.60 -11.29 -0.15
N TYR A 86 -8.56 -10.94 0.61
CA TYR A 86 -8.27 -11.50 1.92
C TYR A 86 -8.13 -10.35 2.92
N SER A 87 -8.49 -10.62 4.16
CA SER A 87 -8.23 -9.73 5.30
C SER A 87 -7.84 -10.58 6.50
N SER A 88 -6.82 -10.16 7.22
CA SER A 88 -6.31 -10.89 8.38
C SER A 88 -5.57 -9.93 9.32
N PRO A 89 -5.92 -9.86 10.61
CA PRO A 89 -5.00 -9.40 11.64
C PRO A 89 -4.00 -10.52 11.95
N TRP A 90 -2.72 -10.19 12.07
CA TRP A 90 -1.66 -11.16 12.38
C TRP A 90 -0.44 -10.45 13.01
N ASN A 91 0.40 -11.20 13.74
CA ASN A 91 1.62 -10.67 14.36
C ASN A 91 2.80 -10.68 13.37
N ALA A 92 3.48 -9.54 13.24
CA ALA A 92 4.58 -9.32 12.31
C ALA A 92 5.81 -8.68 13.00
N ASP A 93 6.08 -9.10 14.23
CA ASP A 93 7.12 -8.57 15.12
C ASP A 93 8.51 -8.40 14.48
N ASP A 94 8.86 -9.24 13.51
CA ASP A 94 10.19 -9.20 12.88
C ASP A 94 10.41 -7.97 11.99
N TRP A 95 9.34 -7.26 11.60
CA TRP A 95 9.48 -6.16 10.63
C TRP A 95 8.45 -5.03 10.73
N ALA A 96 7.27 -5.24 11.33
CA ALA A 96 6.15 -4.30 11.17
C ALA A 96 6.37 -2.93 11.84
N THR A 97 6.74 -2.91 13.12
CA THR A 97 6.87 -1.65 13.87
C THR A 97 8.33 -1.26 13.99
N GLN A 98 8.68 -0.09 13.42
CA GLN A 98 10.06 0.44 13.41
C GLN A 98 11.09 -0.56 12.87
N GLY A 99 10.73 -1.27 11.78
CA GLY A 99 11.59 -2.29 11.20
C GLY A 99 11.80 -3.51 12.11
N GLY A 100 10.86 -3.79 13.02
CA GLY A 100 10.89 -4.93 13.94
C GLY A 100 11.54 -4.66 15.30
N GLN A 101 11.91 -3.40 15.58
CA GLN A 101 12.52 -3.01 16.86
C GLN A 101 11.51 -3.01 18.02
N VAL A 102 10.24 -2.70 17.73
CA VAL A 102 9.16 -2.70 18.72
C VAL A 102 8.34 -3.97 18.54
N LYS A 103 8.21 -4.75 19.62
CA LYS A 103 7.49 -6.03 19.64
C LYS A 103 6.08 -5.85 20.19
N THR A 104 5.21 -6.78 19.83
CA THR A 104 3.82 -6.83 20.28
C THR A 104 3.76 -7.06 21.78
N ASP A 105 3.14 -6.12 22.48
CA ASP A 105 2.83 -6.24 23.90
C ASP A 105 1.51 -7.00 24.08
N TRP A 106 1.60 -8.32 24.25
CA TRP A 106 0.44 -9.21 24.35
C TRP A 106 -0.43 -8.95 25.59
N THR A 107 0.06 -8.20 26.57
CA THR A 107 -0.78 -7.78 27.72
C THR A 107 -1.90 -6.81 27.31
N LYS A 108 -1.78 -6.19 26.12
CA LYS A 108 -2.77 -5.28 25.53
C LYS A 108 -3.79 -5.98 24.62
N ALA A 109 -3.74 -7.30 24.54
CA ALA A 109 -4.73 -8.07 23.79
C ALA A 109 -6.14 -7.92 24.41
N PRO A 110 -7.22 -8.01 23.62
CA PRO A 110 -7.25 -8.31 22.18
C PRO A 110 -6.94 -7.11 21.28
N PHE A 111 -6.26 -7.37 20.16
CA PHE A 111 -6.07 -6.40 19.07
C PHE A 111 -7.22 -6.51 18.08
N ILE A 112 -8.01 -5.45 17.93
CA ILE A 112 -9.26 -5.49 17.16
C ILE A 112 -9.12 -4.65 15.89
N ALA A 113 -9.42 -5.25 14.74
CA ALA A 113 -9.61 -4.58 13.46
C ALA A 113 -11.07 -4.72 13.03
N SER A 114 -11.75 -3.60 12.81
CA SER A 114 -13.17 -3.55 12.47
C SER A 114 -13.36 -3.18 11.00
N TYR A 115 -14.27 -3.89 10.32
CA TYR A 115 -14.57 -3.69 8.90
C TYR A 115 -16.07 -3.45 8.70
N ARG A 116 -16.45 -2.59 7.76
CA ARG A 116 -17.84 -2.36 7.35
C ARG A 116 -17.90 -1.97 5.88
N ASN A 117 -19.10 -1.98 5.29
CA ASN A 117 -19.36 -1.55 3.93
C ASN A 117 -18.50 -2.28 2.88
N TYR A 118 -18.37 -3.59 3.02
CA TYR A 118 -17.67 -4.41 2.02
C TYR A 118 -18.36 -4.29 0.66
N ASN A 119 -17.59 -3.88 -0.35
CA ASN A 119 -18.04 -3.81 -1.72
C ASN A 119 -16.94 -4.40 -2.62
N ALA A 120 -17.32 -5.38 -3.45
CA ALA A 120 -16.44 -5.96 -4.45
C ALA A 120 -17.19 -6.04 -5.78
N ASN A 121 -16.76 -5.23 -6.73
CA ASN A 121 -17.22 -5.30 -8.10
C ASN A 121 -16.15 -5.97 -8.97
N GLY A 122 -16.38 -7.23 -9.33
CA GLY A 122 -15.52 -8.00 -10.23
C GLY A 122 -15.61 -7.50 -11.68
N CYS A 123 -14.59 -7.78 -12.50
CA CYS A 123 -14.53 -7.40 -13.92
C CYS A 123 -14.36 -5.91 -14.25
N ALA A 124 -13.85 -5.09 -13.33
CA ALA A 124 -13.29 -3.78 -13.66
C ALA A 124 -11.92 -3.91 -14.37
N TRP A 125 -11.91 -4.46 -15.60
CA TRP A 125 -10.70 -4.61 -16.42
C TRP A 125 -10.15 -3.26 -16.93
N GLN A 126 -10.94 -2.19 -16.80
CA GLN A 126 -10.49 -0.86 -17.16
C GLN A 126 -9.57 -0.32 -16.07
N THR A 127 -8.31 -0.13 -16.43
CA THR A 127 -7.37 0.62 -15.61
C THR A 127 -7.86 2.05 -15.50
N GLN A 128 -8.41 2.42 -14.34
CA GLN A 128 -8.79 3.79 -14.06
C GLN A 128 -7.52 4.61 -13.80
N LYS A 129 -7.01 5.26 -14.85
CA LYS A 129 -5.95 6.25 -14.66
C LYS A 129 -6.54 7.44 -13.91
N PRO A 130 -5.87 7.97 -12.87
CA PRO A 130 -6.29 9.23 -12.28
C PRO A 130 -6.32 10.33 -13.34
N ASP A 131 -7.36 11.16 -13.29
CA ASP A 131 -7.47 12.39 -14.05
C ASP A 131 -6.40 13.41 -13.61
N SER A 132 -6.42 14.62 -14.16
CA SER A 132 -5.44 15.65 -13.81
C SER A 132 -5.48 16.03 -12.32
N ALA A 133 -6.68 16.13 -11.74
CA ALA A 133 -6.86 16.43 -10.31
C ALA A 133 -6.31 15.30 -9.44
N GLY A 134 -6.66 14.05 -9.76
CA GLY A 134 -6.17 12.85 -9.07
C GLY A 134 -4.65 12.70 -9.16
N ARG A 135 -4.02 13.02 -10.30
CA ARG A 135 -2.56 13.05 -10.42
C ARG A 135 -1.91 14.12 -9.54
N ASN A 136 -2.52 15.29 -9.41
CA ASN A 136 -2.01 16.35 -8.53
C ASN A 136 -2.19 15.96 -7.06
N ARG A 137 -3.32 15.34 -6.71
CA ARG A 137 -3.57 14.80 -5.37
C ARG A 137 -2.56 13.71 -5.01
N LEU A 138 -2.31 12.76 -5.91
CA LEU A 138 -1.33 11.70 -5.74
C LEU A 138 0.06 12.27 -5.44
N ARG A 139 0.50 13.26 -6.22
CA ARG A 139 1.79 13.93 -6.01
C ARG A 139 1.86 14.64 -4.66
N TRP A 140 0.81 15.36 -4.29
CA TRP A 140 0.73 15.99 -2.97
C TRP A 140 0.83 14.96 -1.84
N VAL A 141 0.07 13.86 -1.92
CA VAL A 141 0.11 12.79 -0.93
C VAL A 141 1.52 12.22 -0.81
N GLN A 142 2.12 11.84 -1.95
CA GLN A 142 3.46 11.26 -1.96
C GLN A 142 4.52 12.25 -1.44
N SER A 143 4.40 13.53 -1.74
CA SER A 143 5.35 14.56 -1.27
C SER A 143 5.29 14.83 0.23
N LYS A 144 4.12 14.62 0.87
CA LYS A 144 3.88 15.00 2.26
C LYS A 144 3.88 13.82 3.23
N PHE A 145 3.47 12.65 2.76
CA PHE A 145 3.16 11.52 3.63
C PHE A 145 3.96 10.26 3.34
N MET A 146 4.61 10.14 2.18
CA MET A 146 5.44 8.98 1.86
C MET A 146 6.66 8.93 2.78
N THR A 147 6.84 7.81 3.48
CA THR A 147 7.98 7.55 4.37
C THR A 147 8.98 6.56 3.76
N TYR A 148 8.52 5.68 2.87
CA TYR A 148 9.39 4.77 2.12
C TYR A 148 8.89 4.58 0.70
N TYR A 149 9.80 4.65 -0.27
CA TYR A 149 9.55 4.29 -1.65
C TYR A 149 10.67 3.38 -2.15
N TYR A 150 10.34 2.13 -2.51
CA TYR A 150 11.34 1.15 -2.92
C TYR A 150 12.28 1.65 -4.02
N CYS A 151 11.80 2.46 -4.97
CA CYS A 151 12.64 2.90 -6.08
C CYS A 151 13.60 4.05 -5.73
N ALA A 152 13.42 4.67 -4.56
CA ALA A 152 14.40 5.60 -3.98
C ALA A 152 15.47 4.88 -3.14
N ASP A 153 15.24 3.61 -2.78
CA ASP A 153 16.21 2.77 -2.08
C ASP A 153 17.20 2.17 -3.09
N LEU A 154 18.15 3.00 -3.53
CA LEU A 154 19.16 2.60 -4.53
C LEU A 154 20.13 1.52 -4.02
N LYS A 155 20.23 1.35 -2.69
CA LYS A 155 21.01 0.25 -2.10
C LYS A 155 20.35 -1.09 -2.41
N ARG A 156 19.03 -1.17 -2.27
CA ARG A 156 18.26 -2.40 -2.57
C ARG A 156 17.92 -2.53 -4.06
N PHE A 157 17.79 -1.41 -4.77
CA PHE A 157 17.40 -1.38 -6.18
C PHE A 157 18.29 -0.43 -7.01
N PRO A 158 19.54 -0.81 -7.33
CA PRO A 158 20.43 0.03 -8.14
C PRO A 158 19.89 0.31 -9.56
N GLN A 159 19.09 -0.61 -10.09
CA GLN A 159 18.44 -0.54 -11.41
C GLN A 159 17.19 0.33 -11.42
N CYS A 160 16.69 0.73 -10.26
CA CYS A 160 15.73 1.81 -10.21
C CYS A 160 16.48 3.04 -10.67
N LEU A 161 16.32 3.38 -11.96
CA LEU A 161 16.82 4.64 -12.49
C LEU A 161 16.37 5.71 -11.50
N PRO A 162 17.26 6.57 -10.97
CA PRO A 162 16.85 7.76 -10.23
C PRO A 162 16.00 8.55 -11.20
N ALA A 163 14.72 8.31 -11.06
CA ALA A 163 13.83 8.48 -12.14
C ALA A 163 13.62 10.01 -12.19
N LYS A 164 13.59 10.58 -13.40
CA LYS A 164 12.96 11.87 -13.74
C LYS A 164 11.47 11.93 -13.36
N TRP A 165 11.14 11.48 -12.15
CA TRP A 165 9.83 11.27 -11.54
C TRP A 165 9.83 11.86 -10.12
N LYS A 166 10.75 12.80 -9.84
CA LYS A 166 10.36 14.00 -9.11
C LYS A 166 9.35 14.71 -10.02
N CYS A 167 8.07 14.52 -9.74
CA CYS A 167 6.98 15.29 -10.32
C CYS A 167 6.10 15.80 -9.21
#